data_AF-A0A1R2BL02-F1
#
_entry.id   AF-A0A1R2BL02-F1
#
_cell.length_a   1.000
_cell.length_b   1.000
_cell.length_c   1.000
_cell.angle_alpha   90.00
_cell.angle_beta   90.00
_cell.angle_gamma   90.00
#
_symmetry.space_group_name_H-M   'P 1'
#
loop_
_entity.id
_entity.type
_entity.pdbx_description
1 polymer ?
#
loop_
_entity_poly.entity_id
_entity_poly.type
_entity_poly.pdbx_seq_one_letter_code
_entity_poly.pdbx_strand_id
1 'polypeptide(L)'
;MSKDFIPRRFGLKFEPPTIILEYKIQSKNKLYLHIMPMPELEPSHDPYDWLDILRKEHKPFLDAKVIEEGQILSLIEKLQDNLIGESVEGSEEDEDWAF
;
A
#
# COMPACT_ATOMS: atom_id res chain seq x y z
N MET A 1 15.76 10.03 -9.76
CA MET A 1 14.40 10.45 -10.16
C MET A 1 14.52 11.70 -11.03
N SER A 2 13.62 11.89 -12.00
CA SER A 2 13.61 13.11 -12.82
C SER A 2 13.31 14.34 -11.96
N LYS A 3 13.91 15.50 -12.28
CA LYS A 3 13.72 16.76 -11.52
C LYS A 3 12.27 17.27 -11.53
N ASP A 4 11.43 16.71 -12.39
CA ASP A 4 10.03 17.09 -12.59
C ASP A 4 9.04 16.05 -12.03
N PHE A 5 9.51 15.13 -11.21
CA PHE A 5 8.68 14.19 -10.45
C PHE A 5 7.96 14.91 -9.31
N ILE A 6 6.64 14.80 -9.27
CA ILE A 6 5.81 15.37 -8.20
C ILE A 6 4.87 14.29 -7.66
N PRO A 7 5.10 13.79 -6.42
CA PRO A 7 4.16 12.91 -5.76
C PRO A 7 2.86 13.67 -5.47
N ARG A 8 1.71 12.99 -5.58
CA ARG A 8 0.41 13.63 -5.36
C ARG A 8 -0.37 13.00 -4.21
N ARG A 9 -0.60 11.70 -4.28
CA ARG A 9 -1.37 10.97 -3.26
C ARG A 9 -1.05 9.49 -3.28
N PHE A 10 -1.40 8.84 -2.18
CA PHE A 10 -1.38 7.41 -2.03
C PHE A 10 -2.80 6.84 -2.09
N GLY A 11 -2.92 5.68 -2.73
CA GLY A 11 -4.09 4.82 -2.68
C GLY A 11 -3.71 3.48 -2.03
N LEU A 12 -4.69 2.84 -1.41
CA LEU A 12 -4.58 1.49 -0.87
C LEU A 12 -5.51 0.57 -1.66
N LYS A 13 -5.02 -0.61 -2.00
CA LYS A 13 -5.83 -1.74 -2.41
C LYS A 13 -5.61 -2.83 -1.36
N PHE A 14 -6.69 -3.37 -0.84
CA PHE A 14 -6.63 -4.30 0.29
C PHE A 14 -6.40 -5.75 -0.15
N GLU A 15 -6.88 -6.15 -1.34
CA GLU A 15 -6.76 -7.52 -1.83
C GLU A 15 -6.11 -7.62 -3.23
N PRO A 16 -4.88 -8.14 -3.38
CA PRO A 16 -3.88 -8.30 -2.30
C PRO A 16 -3.41 -6.93 -1.80
N PRO A 17 -2.86 -6.84 -0.56
CA PRO A 17 -2.41 -5.59 0.03
C PRO A 17 -1.42 -4.87 -0.90
N THR A 18 -1.71 -3.61 -1.24
CA THR A 18 -0.94 -2.86 -2.24
C THR A 18 -1.00 -1.37 -1.93
N ILE A 19 0.17 -0.72 -1.94
CA ILE A 19 0.28 0.74 -1.92
C ILE A 19 0.44 1.24 -3.36
N ILE A 20 -0.33 2.27 -3.73
CA ILE A 20 -0.27 2.89 -5.06
C ILE A 20 0.09 4.36 -4.91
N LEU A 21 1.20 4.80 -5.51
CA LEU A 21 1.59 6.21 -5.56
C LEU A 21 1.14 6.84 -6.88
N GLU A 22 0.26 7.84 -6.83
CA GLU A 22 -0.02 8.73 -7.95
C GLU A 22 1.03 9.84 -8.00
N TYR A 23 1.67 10.03 -9.16
CA TYR A 23 2.64 11.10 -9.38
C TYR A 23 2.48 11.73 -10.76
N LYS A 24 2.98 12.97 -10.89
CA LYS A 24 3.03 13.71 -12.15
C LYS A 24 4.49 13.85 -12.61
N ILE A 25 4.72 13.70 -13.91
CA ILE A 25 5.96 14.14 -14.57
C ILE A 25 5.65 15.46 -15.28
N GLN A 26 6.15 16.59 -14.77
CA GLN A 26 5.71 17.91 -15.27
C GLN A 26 6.02 18.10 -16.76
N SER A 27 7.19 17.69 -17.24
CA SER A 27 7.60 17.83 -18.65
C SER A 27 6.67 17.11 -19.62
N LYS A 28 6.04 16.02 -19.18
CA LYS A 28 5.10 15.21 -19.97
C LYS A 28 3.65 15.61 -19.75
N ASN A 29 3.38 16.49 -18.77
CA ASN A 29 2.05 16.85 -18.30
C ASN A 29 1.11 15.65 -18.11
N LYS A 30 1.65 14.52 -17.64
CA LYS A 30 0.93 13.25 -17.53
C LYS A 30 1.03 12.68 -16.13
N LEU A 31 -0.07 12.06 -15.68
CA LEU A 31 -0.15 11.30 -14.42
C LEU A 31 0.25 9.86 -14.64
N TYR A 32 0.86 9.30 -13.61
CA TYR A 32 1.35 7.94 -13.56
C TYR A 32 1.01 7.33 -12.21
N LEU A 33 0.92 6.01 -12.18
CA LEU A 33 0.77 5.22 -10.97
C LEU A 33 2.01 4.35 -10.81
N HIS A 34 2.57 4.33 -9.61
CA HIS A 34 3.58 3.35 -9.22
C HIS A 34 2.94 2.38 -8.22
N ILE A 35 2.88 1.10 -8.57
CA ILE A 35 2.17 0.06 -7.83
C ILE A 35 3.20 -0.75 -7.03
N MET A 36 2.94 -0.91 -5.74
CA MET A 36 3.85 -1.56 -4.77
C MET A 36 3.06 -2.63 -4.02
N PRO A 37 2.96 -3.85 -4.59
CA PRO A 37 2.23 -4.95 -3.98
C PRO A 37 2.98 -5.51 -2.78
N MET A 38 2.24 -5.95 -1.77
CA MET A 38 2.73 -6.54 -0.52
C MET A 38 1.96 -7.83 -0.22
N PRO A 39 2.05 -8.86 -1.09
CA PRO A 39 1.20 -10.05 -1.00
C PRO A 39 1.48 -10.91 0.23
N GLU A 40 2.66 -10.77 0.84
CA GLU A 40 3.09 -11.50 2.04
C GLU A 40 2.93 -10.65 3.33
N LEU A 41 2.24 -9.51 3.25
CA LEU A 41 1.97 -8.69 4.42
C LEU A 41 1.04 -9.46 5.38
N GLU A 42 1.40 -9.45 6.66
CA GLU A 42 0.62 -10.08 7.73
C GLU A 42 0.38 -9.06 8.84
N PRO A 43 -0.71 -9.19 9.62
CA PRO A 43 -0.97 -8.34 10.78
C PRO A 43 0.13 -8.35 11.85
N SER A 44 0.88 -9.44 11.94
CA SER A 44 1.93 -9.67 12.95
C SER A 44 3.28 -9.05 12.59
N HIS A 45 3.49 -8.69 11.31
CA HIS A 45 4.75 -8.14 10.83
C HIS A 45 5.02 -6.75 11.41
N ASP A 46 6.28 -6.42 11.66
CA ASP A 46 6.69 -5.06 12.03
C ASP A 46 6.52 -4.12 10.82
N PRO A 47 5.77 -3.00 10.93
CA PRO A 47 5.66 -2.01 9.87
C PRO A 47 7.00 -1.45 9.39
N TYR A 48 8.01 -1.36 10.27
CA TYR A 48 9.34 -0.83 9.92
C TYR A 48 10.12 -1.77 9.00
N ASP A 49 10.00 -3.08 9.19
CA ASP A 49 10.62 -4.07 8.30
C ASP A 49 10.07 -3.94 6.88
N TRP A 50 8.75 -3.76 6.76
CA TRP A 50 8.08 -3.56 5.46
C TRP A 50 8.42 -2.22 4.81
N LEU A 51 8.54 -1.15 5.61
CA LEU A 51 9.02 0.14 5.13
C LEU A 51 10.41 0.00 4.47
N ASP A 52 11.32 -0.74 5.10
CA ASP A 52 12.67 -0.95 4.59
C ASP A 52 12.67 -1.76 3.28
N ILE A 53 11.84 -2.80 3.18
CA ILE A 53 11.61 -3.56 1.94
C ILE A 53 11.11 -2.62 0.83
N LEU A 54 10.04 -1.86 1.10
CA LEU A 54 9.45 -0.94 0.13
C LEU A 54 10.46 0.12 -0.33
N ARG A 55 11.25 0.70 0.59
CA ARG A 55 12.29 1.67 0.24
C ARG A 55 13.43 1.06 -0.57
N LYS A 56 13.78 -0.20 -0.31
CA LYS A 56 14.82 -0.90 -1.08
C LYS A 56 14.35 -1.18 -2.51
N GLU A 57 13.13 -1.68 -2.67
CA GLU A 57 12.58 -2.09 -3.97
C GLU A 57 12.07 -0.93 -4.82
N HIS A 58 11.57 0.12 -4.16
CA HIS A 58 10.94 1.28 -4.80
C HIS A 58 11.68 2.59 -4.49
N LYS A 59 12.99 2.50 -4.21
CA LYS A 59 13.86 3.62 -3.82
C LYS A 59 13.64 4.94 -4.57
N PRO A 60 13.50 4.96 -5.91
CA PRO A 60 13.31 6.23 -6.63
C PRO A 60 12.01 6.96 -6.29
N PHE A 61 11.00 6.23 -5.83
CA PHE A 61 9.65 6.73 -5.54
C PHE A 61 9.42 7.02 -4.06
N LEU A 62 10.11 6.30 -3.17
CA LEU A 62 9.94 6.38 -1.71
C LEU A 62 11.19 6.93 -0.98
N ASP A 63 12.04 7.68 -1.68
CA ASP A 63 13.19 8.34 -1.07
C ASP A 63 12.72 9.27 0.07
N ALA A 64 13.40 9.20 1.22
CA ALA A 64 13.04 9.95 2.42
C ALA A 64 13.05 11.48 2.22
N LYS A 65 13.74 11.98 1.19
CA LYS A 65 13.72 13.41 0.83
C LYS A 65 12.45 13.83 0.11
N VAL A 66 11.70 12.86 -0.40
CA VAL A 66 10.51 13.06 -1.24
C VAL A 66 9.25 12.72 -0.46
N ILE A 67 9.30 11.67 0.36
CA ILE A 67 8.15 11.14 1.09
C ILE A 67 8.57 10.87 2.54
N GLU A 68 7.81 11.45 3.47
CA GLU A 68 8.03 11.27 4.89
C GLU A 68 7.77 9.82 5.32
N GLU A 69 8.57 9.37 6.28
CA GLU A 69 8.56 7.99 6.78
C GLU A 69 7.21 7.61 7.40
N GLY A 70 6.72 8.44 8.33
CA GLY A 70 5.46 8.21 9.03
C GLY A 70 4.26 8.06 8.08
N GLN A 71 4.31 8.72 6.91
CA GLN A 71 3.26 8.59 5.92
C GLN A 71 3.19 7.18 5.32
N ILE A 72 4.34 6.53 5.09
CA ILE A 72 4.37 5.17 4.55
C ILE A 72 4.00 4.18 5.65
N LEU A 73 4.49 4.37 6.87
CA LEU A 73 4.15 3.52 8.02
C LEU A 73 2.63 3.49 8.27
N SER A 74 1.98 4.66 8.30
CA SER A 74 0.52 4.74 8.46
C SER A 74 -0.28 4.12 7.31
N LEU A 75 0.33 3.91 6.14
CA LEU A 75 -0.31 3.17 5.04
C LEU A 75 -0.16 1.65 5.23
N ILE A 76 0.99 1.19 5.70
CA ILE A 76 1.24 -0.22 6.04
C ILE A 76 0.32 -0.65 7.18
N GLU A 77 0.26 0.12 8.26
CA GLU A 77 -0.61 -0.15 9.42
C GLU A 77 -2.07 -0.29 9.00
N LYS A 78 -2.57 0.60 8.12
CA LYS A 78 -3.95 0.50 7.59
C LYS A 78 -4.20 -0.76 6.77
N LEU A 79 -3.21 -1.24 6.03
CA LEU A 79 -3.33 -2.52 5.32
C LEU A 79 -3.36 -3.67 6.32
N GLN A 80 -2.52 -3.65 7.35
CA GLN A 80 -2.49 -4.67 8.41
C GLN A 80 -3.79 -4.71 9.23
N ASP A 81 -4.31 -3.55 9.62
CA ASP A 81 -5.57 -3.44 10.35
C ASP A 81 -6.74 -4.06 9.58
N ASN A 82 -6.75 -3.89 8.25
CA ASN A 82 -7.79 -4.44 7.40
C ASN A 82 -7.71 -5.98 7.29
N LEU A 83 -6.51 -6.57 7.28
CA LEU A 83 -6.32 -8.02 7.33
C LEU A 83 -6.88 -8.66 8.62
N ILE A 84 -6.86 -7.91 9.74
CA ILE A 84 -7.49 -8.35 11.00
C ILE A 84 -9.01 -8.32 10.89
N GLY A 85 -9.57 -7.29 10.25
CA GLY A 85 -11.02 -7.14 10.06
C GLY A 85 -11.64 -8.24 9.19
N GLU A 86 -10.96 -8.65 8.13
CA GLU A 86 -11.41 -9.76 7.25
C GLU A 86 -11.41 -11.12 7.96
N SER A 87 -10.65 -11.27 9.05
CA SER A 87 -10.60 -12.51 9.84
C SER A 87 -11.88 -12.75 10.66
N VAL A 88 -12.77 -11.76 10.80
CA VAL A 88 -13.96 -11.82 11.67
C VAL A 88 -15.27 -11.95 10.89
N GLU A 89 -15.30 -11.65 9.59
CA GLU A 89 -16.52 -11.70 8.75
C GLU A 89 -16.62 -12.97 7.87
N GLY A 90 -15.80 -14.00 8.13
CA GLY A 90 -15.74 -15.25 7.36
C GLY A 90 -16.54 -16.42 7.92
N SER A 91 -17.69 -16.17 8.55
CA SER A 91 -18.62 -17.23 8.99
C SER A 91 -20.08 -16.79 8.81
N GLU A 92 -20.53 -16.76 7.55
CA GLU A 92 -21.93 -17.05 7.21
C GLU A 92 -22.01 -18.55 6.89
N GLU A 93 -22.10 -19.36 7.95
CA GLU A 93 -22.88 -20.60 7.90
C GLU A 93 -24.35 -20.23 8.12
N ASP A 94 -25.27 -21.08 7.65
CA ASP A 94 -26.75 -21.00 7.68
C ASP A 94 -27.37 -20.56 6.32
N GLU A 95 -28.17 -21.33 5.58
CA GLU A 95 -28.96 -22.51 5.92
C GLU A 95 -29.34 -23.29 4.64
N ASP A 96 -29.28 -24.60 4.76
CA ASP A 96 -29.78 -25.63 3.84
C ASP A 96 -31.30 -25.51 3.66
N TRP A 97 -31.77 -24.90 2.56
CA TRP A 97 -33.19 -24.96 2.18
C TRP A 97 -33.47 -26.19 1.33
N ALA A 98 -33.58 -27.34 2.00
CA ALA A 98 -34.26 -28.51 1.46
C ALA A 98 -35.79 -28.31 1.58
N PHE A 99 -36.47 -28.13 0.45
CA PHE A 99 -37.90 -28.43 0.28
C PHE A 99 -38.16 -29.05 -1.09
#